data_AF-A0A0G1R5N3-F1
#
_entry.id   AF-A0A0G1R5N3-F1
#
_cell.length_a   1.000
_cell.length_b   1.000
_cell.length_c   1.000
_cell.angle_alpha   90.00
_cell.angle_beta   90.00
_cell.angle_gamma   90.00
#
_symmetry.space_group_name_H-M   'P 1'
#
loop_
_entity.id
_entity.type
_entity.pdbx_description
1 polymer ?
#
loop_
_entity_poly.entity_id
_entity_poly.type
_entity_poly.pdbx_seq_one_letter_code
_entity_poly.pdbx_strand_id
1 'polypeptide(L)' 'MDKKKSLYIYIVTIGTGTTSIDSLREVLHEASGVRAKAFVKNPQTFVIHAETDISELLSRNGFAFTVETYDVELWGNL' A
#
# COMPACT_ATOMS: atom_id res chain seq x y z
N MET A 1 8.95 -8.53 -23.68
CA MET A 1 9.31 -7.33 -22.90
C MET A 1 8.93 -7.61 -21.47
N ASP A 2 9.90 -7.96 -20.63
CA ASP A 2 9.68 -8.03 -19.19
C ASP A 2 9.26 -6.65 -18.71
N LYS A 3 8.02 -6.52 -18.24
CA LYS A 3 7.56 -5.28 -17.62
C LYS A 3 8.39 -5.11 -16.36
N LYS A 4 9.15 -4.00 -16.28
CA LYS A 4 9.76 -3.53 -15.04
C LYS A 4 8.71 -3.64 -13.93
N LYS A 5 8.98 -4.49 -12.95
CA LYS A 5 8.13 -4.61 -11.77
C LYS A 5 8.52 -3.47 -10.85
N SER A 6 7.56 -2.63 -10.49
CA SER A 6 7.75 -1.59 -9.48
C SER A 6 7.06 -2.04 -8.19
N LEU A 7 7.75 -1.86 -7.06
CA LEU A 7 7.20 -2.07 -5.74
C LEU A 7 6.87 -0.70 -5.14
N TYR A 8 5.61 -0.51 -4.82
CA TYR A 8 5.13 0.67 -4.13
C TYR A 8 4.98 0.34 -2.65
N ILE A 9 5.66 1.10 -1.79
CA ILE A 9 5.58 0.97 -0.34
C ILE A 9 4.83 2.19 0.20
N TYR A 10 3.61 1.97 0.69
CA TYR A 10 2.79 3.00 1.30
C TYR A 10 2.92 2.93 2.81
N ILE A 11 3.34 4.03 3.44
CA ILE A 11 3.30 4.19 4.90
C ILE A 11 2.06 5.02 5.20
N VAL A 12 1.07 4.40 5.83
CA VAL A 12 -0.22 5.04 6.06
C VAL A 12 -0.40 5.25 7.55
N THR A 13 -0.71 6.48 7.92
CA THR A 13 -0.87 6.88 9.32
C THR A 13 -2.31 6.68 9.78
N ILE A 14 -2.48 6.06 10.94
CA ILE A 14 -3.74 5.99 11.68
C ILE A 14 -3.58 6.88 12.92
N GLY A 15 -4.52 7.80 13.13
CA GLY A 15 -4.44 8.65 14.32
C GLY A 15 -5.50 9.74 14.44
N THR A 16 -6.28 9.98 13.38
CA THR A 16 -7.29 11.05 13.38
C THR A 16 -8.51 10.62 12.55
N GLY A 17 -9.40 9.76 13.08
CA GLY A 17 -10.68 9.45 12.42
C GLY A 17 -11.14 7.99 12.51
N THR A 18 -12.01 7.58 11.57
CA THR A 18 -12.62 6.24 11.44
C THR A 18 -11.73 5.22 10.72
N THR A 19 -10.51 5.60 10.37
CA THR A 19 -9.61 4.83 9.53
C THR A 19 -8.95 3.70 10.32
N SER A 20 -9.30 2.45 10.03
CA SER A 20 -8.76 1.26 10.71
C SER A 20 -8.01 0.35 9.73
N ILE A 21 -7.23 -0.62 10.24
CA ILE A 21 -6.60 -1.64 9.39
C ILE A 21 -7.64 -2.53 8.70
N ASP A 22 -8.81 -2.73 9.31
CA ASP A 22 -9.86 -3.55 8.71
C ASP A 22 -10.55 -2.79 7.57
N SER A 23 -10.83 -1.51 7.74
CA SER A 23 -11.31 -0.64 6.65
C SER A 23 -10.32 -0.57 5.48
N LEU A 24 -9.02 -0.58 5.77
CA LEU A 24 -8.01 -0.67 4.71
C LEU A 24 -8.08 -2.01 3.96
N ARG A 25 -8.18 -3.12 4.69
CA ARG A 25 -8.27 -4.45 4.08
C ARG A 25 -9.49 -4.57 3.18
N GLU A 26 -10.63 -4.04 3.62
CA GLU A 26 -11.86 -3.97 2.82
C GLU A 26 -11.62 -3.20 1.52
N VAL A 27 -11.07 -1.98 1.60
CA VAL A 27 -10.76 -1.15 0.42
C VAL A 27 -9.79 -1.85 -0.55
N LEU A 28 -8.76 -2.52 -0.03
CA LEU A 28 -7.82 -3.27 -0.87
C LEU A 28 -8.46 -4.52 -1.49
N HIS A 29 -9.41 -5.15 -0.80
CA HIS A 29 -10.13 -6.33 -1.29
C HIS A 29 -11.15 -5.97 -2.39
N GLU A 30 -11.80 -4.81 -2.28
CA GLU A 30 -12.74 -4.30 -3.28
C GLU A 30 -12.04 -3.88 -4.59
N ALA A 31 -10.76 -3.48 -4.51
CA ALA A 31 -9.97 -3.12 -5.67
C ALA A 31 -9.51 -4.36 -6.45
N SER A 32 -10.41 -4.89 -7.29
CA SER A 32 -10.16 -6.06 -8.14
C SER A 32 -8.85 -5.90 -8.94
N GLY A 33 -7.89 -6.79 -8.71
CA GLY A 33 -6.59 -6.79 -9.42
C GLY A 33 -5.44 -6.13 -8.67
N VAL A 34 -5.68 -5.51 -7.51
CA VAL A 34 -4.60 -5.00 -6.65
C VAL A 34 -3.95 -6.17 -5.91
N ARG A 35 -2.70 -6.49 -6.27
CA ARG A 35 -1.84 -7.34 -5.46
C ARG A 35 -1.13 -6.48 -4.44
N ALA A 36 -1.74 -6.37 -3.25
CA ALA A 36 -1.16 -5.66 -2.13
C ALA A 36 -1.12 -6.50 -0.85
N LYS A 37 -0.11 -6.28 -0.01
CA LYS A 37 0.00 -6.83 1.34
C LYS A 37 0.16 -5.70 2.34
N ALA A 38 -0.74 -5.62 3.31
CA ALA A 38 -0.69 -4.64 4.39
C ALA A 38 -0.21 -5.27 5.69
N PHE A 39 0.67 -4.56 6.40
CA PHE A 39 1.29 -4.98 7.66
C PHE A 39 1.19 -3.85 8.69
N VAL A 40 1.02 -4.19 9.96
CA VAL A 40 1.09 -3.21 11.06
C VAL A 40 2.56 -2.93 11.37
N LYS A 41 2.99 -1.67 11.27
CA LYS A 41 4.32 -1.23 11.72
C LYS A 41 4.31 -0.84 13.19
N ASN A 42 3.26 -0.13 13.61
CA ASN A 42 2.96 0.21 15.00
C ASN A 42 1.44 0.49 15.13
N PRO A 43 0.89 0.72 16.33
CA PRO A 43 -0.55 0.93 16.52
C PRO A 43 -1.16 2.11 15.72
N GLN A 44 -0.32 3.02 15.23
CA GLN A 44 -0.70 4.24 14.52
C GLN A 44 -0.21 4.25 13.07
N THR A 45 0.35 3.15 12.55
CA THR A 45 0.93 3.13 11.20
C THR A 45 0.91 1.74 10.61
N PHE A 46 0.45 1.63 9.36
CA PHE A 46 0.57 0.42 8.56
C PHE A 46 1.39 0.66 7.31
N VAL A 47 1.98 -0.42 6.81
CA VAL A 47 2.80 -0.44 5.60
C VAL A 47 2.09 -1.33 4.58
N ILE A 48 1.88 -0.82 3.36
CA ILE A 48 1.31 -1.57 2.24
C ILE A 48 2.37 -1.74 1.19
N HIS A 49 2.61 -2.98 0.79
CA HIS A 49 3.40 -3.30 -0.40
C HIS A 49 2.43 -3.57 -1.54
N ALA A 50 2.53 -2.85 -2.65
CA ALA A 50 1.70 -3.05 -3.83
C ALA A 50 2.54 -3.18 -5.11
N GLU A 51 2.12 -4.04 -6.03
CA GLU A 51 2.75 -4.20 -7.36
C GLU A 51 2.30 -3.12 -8.37
N THR A 52 1.27 -2.35 -8.01
CA THR A 52 0.71 -1.26 -8.82
C THR A 52 0.52 -0.02 -7.96
N ASP A 53 0.48 1.15 -8.60
CA ASP A 53 0.12 2.39 -7.93
C ASP A 53 -1.35 2.32 -7.45
N ILE A 54 -1.56 2.53 -6.16
CA ILE A 54 -2.87 2.54 -5.48
C ILE A 54 -3.11 3.87 -4.77
N SER A 55 -2.32 4.90 -5.08
CA SER A 55 -2.41 6.22 -4.46
C SER A 55 -3.81 6.82 -4.58
N GLU A 56 -4.45 6.64 -5.75
CA GLU A 56 -5.79 7.13 -5.99
C GLU A 56 -6.85 6.39 -5.15
N LEU A 57 -6.73 5.07 -5.04
CA LEU A 57 -7.62 4.25 -4.19
C LEU A 57 -7.55 4.69 -2.73
N LEU A 58 -6.33 4.88 -2.21
CA LEU A 58 -6.11 5.31 -0.84
C LEU A 58 -6.62 6.72 -0.60
N SER A 59 -6.33 7.65 -1.52
CA SER A 59 -6.75 9.05 -1.40
C SER A 59 -8.28 9.21 -1.46
N ARG A 60 -8.96 8.49 -2.36
CA ARG A 60 -10.43 8.52 -2.48
C ARG A 60 -11.14 7.99 -1.24
N ASN A 61 -10.51 7.07 -0.50
CA ASN A 61 -11.02 6.52 0.75
C ASN A 61 -10.54 7.25 2.01
N GLY A 62 -9.88 8.41 1.85
CA GLY A 62 -9.50 9.28 2.96
C GLY A 62 -8.30 8.78 3.78
N PHE A 63 -7.48 7.88 3.22
CA PHE A 63 -6.24 7.45 3.87
C PHE A 63 -5.14 8.51 3.68
N ALA A 64 -4.48 8.90 4.76
CA ALA A 64 -3.29 9.73 4.71
C ALA A 64 -2.03 8.85 4.64
N PHE A 65 -1.24 8.99 3.58
CA PHE A 65 -0.09 8.13 3.33
C PHE A 65 1.09 8.87 2.70
N THR A 66 2.27 8.30 2.87
CA THR A 66 3.45 8.58 2.04
C THR A 66 3.76 7.35 1.19
N VAL A 67 4.25 7.55 -0.03
CA VAL A 67 4.62 6.45 -0.94
C VAL A 67 6.10 6.51 -1.27
N GLU A 68 6.76 5.36 -1.22
CA GLU A 68 8.10 5.13 -1.75
C GLU A 68 8.00 4.13 -2.91
N THR A 69 8.71 4.37 -4.00
CA THR A 69 8.69 3.51 -5.19
C THR A 69 10.06 2.94 -5.44
N TYR A 70 10.11 1.61 -5.62
CA TYR A 70 11.35 0.86 -5.85
C TYR A 70 11.23 0.08 -7.16
N ASP A 71 12.27 0.10 -7.99
CA ASP A 71 12.38 -0.82 -9.13
C ASP A 71 12.84 -2.20 -8.62
N VAL A 72 12.04 -3.24 -8.90
CA VAL A 72 12.23 -4.60 -8.34
C VAL A 72 13.34 -5.38 -9.07
N GLU A 73 13.98 -4.80 -10.08
CA GLU A 73 15.17 -5.39 -10.74
C GLU A 73 16.35 -5.61 -9.77
N LEU A 74 16.33 -4.98 -8.59
CA LEU A 74 17.41 -5.01 -7.59
C LEU A 74 17.22 -6.02 -6.44
N TRP A 75 16.09 -6.74 -6.38
CA TRP A 75 15.75 -7.60 -5.22
C TRP A 75 15.94 -9.10 -5.44
N GLY A 76 16.45 -9.52 -6.60
CA GLY A 76 16.67 -10.94 -6.92
C GLY A 76 17.81 -11.65 -6.15
N ASN A 77 18.45 -11.01 -5.17
CA ASN A 77 19.65 -11.51 -4.50
C ASN A 77 19.66 -11.33 -2.96
N LEU A 78 18.50 -11.23 -2.30
CA LEU A 78 18.41 -11.26 -0.82
C LEU A 78 17.60 -12.46 -0.32
#